data_AF-A0A847Y844-F1
#
_entry.id   AF-A0A847Y844-F1
#
_cell.length_a   1.000
_cell.length_b   1.000
_cell.length_c   1.000
_cell.angle_alpha   90.00
_cell.angle_beta   90.00
_cell.angle_gamma   90.00
#
_symmetry.space_group_name_H-M   'P 1'
#
loop_
_entity.id
_entity.type
_entity.pdbx_description
1 polymer ?
#
loop_
_entity_poly.entity_id
_entity_poly.type
_entity_poly.pdbx_seq_one_letter_code
_entity_poly.pdbx_strand_id
1 'polypeptide(L)' 'MAITIKRRKGENITTFLNRASKIINRSGVLLEARRKKFKLPKPNKRSIKLSALHRLRVKQEIEEKKRKGLI' A
#
# COMPACT_ATOMS: atom_id res chain seq x y z
N MET A 1 -13.27 0.65 -11.99
CA MET A 1 -13.63 -0.59 -11.27
C MET A 1 -14.47 -0.20 -10.07
N ALA A 2 -15.74 -0.62 -10.03
CA ALA A 2 -16.60 -0.42 -8.87
C ALA A 2 -16.42 -1.60 -7.91
N ILE A 3 -16.04 -1.34 -6.66
CA ILE A 3 -15.91 -2.37 -5.62
C ILE A 3 -17.18 -2.36 -4.79
N THR A 4 -18.02 -3.37 -4.97
CA THR A 4 -19.27 -3.51 -4.22
C THR A 4 -19.06 -4.45 -3.04
N ILE A 5 -19.23 -3.96 -1.82
CA ILE A 5 -19.04 -4.75 -0.59
C ILE A 5 -20.34 -4.73 0.21
N LYS A 6 -21.02 -5.88 0.26
CA LYS A 6 -22.25 -6.06 1.04
C LYS A 6 -21.94 -6.61 2.43
N ARG A 7 -22.75 -6.19 3.42
CA ARG A 7 -22.71 -6.72 4.79
C ARG A 7 -23.32 -8.12 4.81
N ARG A 8 -22.68 -9.05 5.52
CA ARG A 8 -23.21 -10.41 5.70
C ARG A 8 -24.27 -10.41 6.80
N LYS A 9 -25.25 -11.32 6.72
CA LYS A 9 -26.30 -11.46 7.76
C LYS A 9 -25.63 -11.85 9.09
N GLY A 10 -25.92 -11.11 10.16
CA GLY A 10 -25.33 -11.31 11.49
C GLY A 10 -23.91 -10.77 11.69
N GLU A 11 -23.30 -10.13 10.68
CA GLU A 11 -21.95 -9.55 10.80
C GLU A 11 -21.99 -8.28 11.66
N ASN A 12 -21.12 -8.20 12.67
CA ASN A 12 -20.91 -6.95 13.43
C ASN A 12 -20.38 -5.84 12.49
N ILE A 13 -20.81 -4.59 12.72
CA ILE A 13 -20.43 -3.42 11.92
C ILE A 13 -18.90 -3.26 11.87
N THR A 14 -18.22 -3.40 13.00
CA THR A 14 -16.75 -3.26 13.06
C THR A 14 -16.04 -4.31 12.21
N THR A 15 -16.52 -5.56 12.25
CA THR A 15 -15.97 -6.66 11.43
C THR A 15 -16.19 -6.41 9.94
N PHE A 16 -17.37 -5.91 9.58
CA PHE A 16 -17.68 -5.49 8.22
C PHE A 16 -16.72 -4.39 7.72
N LEU A 17 -16.51 -3.34 8.52
CA LEU A 17 -15.62 -2.23 8.17
C LEU A 17 -14.17 -2.70 7.98
N ASN A 18 -13.67 -3.56 8.87
CA ASN A 18 -12.32 -4.12 8.75
C ASN A 18 -12.15 -4.92 7.47
N ARG A 19 -13.14 -5.75 7.11
CA ARG A 19 -13.16 -6.50 5.86
C ARG A 19 -13.21 -5.58 4.64
N ALA A 20 -14.07 -4.58 4.68
CA ALA A 20 -14.20 -3.60 3.61
C ALA A 20 -12.88 -2.84 3.39
N SER A 21 -12.25 -2.34 4.45
CA SER A 21 -10.93 -1.69 4.40
C SER A 21 -9.86 -2.60 3.84
N LYS A 22 -9.82 -3.88 4.24
CA LYS A 22 -8.85 -4.86 3.70
C LYS A 22 -9.03 -5.07 2.19
N ILE A 23 -10.28 -5.16 1.72
CA ILE A 23 -10.59 -5.30 0.29
C ILE A 23 -10.18 -4.04 -0.48
N ILE A 24 -10.53 -2.85 0.03
CA ILE A 24 -10.18 -1.57 -0.59
C ILE A 24 -8.67 -1.41 -0.68
N ASN A 25 -7.93 -1.68 0.40
CA ASN A 25 -6.47 -1.60 0.41
C ASN A 25 -5.83 -2.59 -0.57
N ARG A 26 -6.31 -3.84 -0.61
CA ARG A 26 -5.81 -4.86 -1.54
C ARG A 26 -6.10 -4.52 -3.00
N SER A 27 -7.22 -3.85 -3.27
CA SER A 27 -7.59 -3.43 -4.63
C SER A 27 -6.67 -2.36 -5.22
N GLY A 28 -5.94 -1.61 -4.38
CA GLY A 28 -5.05 -0.54 -4.83
C GLY A 28 -5.76 0.68 -5.42
N VAL A 29 -7.10 0.74 -5.42
CA VAL A 29 -7.88 1.84 -6.04
C VAL A 29 -7.49 3.20 -5.44
N LEU A 30 -7.24 3.28 -4.13
CA LEU A 30 -6.80 4.52 -3.49
C LEU A 30 -5.38 4.93 -3.93
N LEU A 31 -4.47 3.96 -4.11
CA LEU A 31 -3.11 4.23 -4.60
C LEU A 31 -3.13 4.72 -6.05
N GLU A 32 -3.98 4.11 -6.87
CA GLU A 32 -4.17 4.51 -8.26
C GLU A 32 -4.75 5.92 -8.35
N ALA A 33 -5.81 6.22 -7.59
CA ALA A 33 -6.42 7.55 -7.53
C ALA A 33 -5.40 8.61 -7.08
N ARG A 34 -4.63 8.33 -6.02
CA ARG A 34 -3.57 9.22 -5.53
C ARG A 34 -2.48 9.45 -6.59
N ARG A 35 -2.07 8.40 -7.31
CA ARG A 35 -1.08 8.50 -8.40
C ARG A 35 -1.61 9.31 -9.59
N LYS A 36 -2.88 9.14 -9.94
CA LYS A 36 -3.52 9.83 -11.07
C LYS A 36 -3.95 11.27 -10.75
N LYS A 37 -3.99 11.66 -9.47
CA LYS A 37 -4.40 13.01 -9.02
C LYS A 37 -3.61 14.13 -9.71
N PHE A 38 -2.33 13.91 -9.99
CA PHE A 38 -1.46 14.89 -10.65
C PHE A 38 -0.80 14.26 -11.88
N LYS A 39 -0.71 15.03 -12.98
CA LYS A 39 0.03 14.62 -14.17
C LYS A 39 1.53 14.78 -13.89
N LEU A 40 2.21 13.66 -13.66
CA LEU A 40 3.66 13.63 -13.47
C LEU A 40 4.37 13.15 -14.76
N PRO A 41 5.52 13.73 -15.13
CA PRO A 41 6.34 13.21 -16.22
C PRO A 41 6.89 11.83 -15.90
N LYS A 42 7.23 11.05 -16.94
CA LYS A 42 7.88 9.74 -16.74
C LYS A 42 9.25 9.95 -16.06
N PRO A 43 9.59 9.16 -15.03
CA PRO A 43 10.87 9.29 -14.34
C PRO A 43 12.03 8.90 -15.26
N ASN A 44 13.15 9.61 -15.14
CA ASN A 44 14.37 9.29 -15.88
C ASN A 44 15.10 8.07 -15.28
N LYS A 45 16.05 7.48 -16.03
CA LYS A 45 16.81 6.28 -15.60
C LYS A 45 17.50 6.47 -14.24
N ARG A 46 18.05 7.67 -13.98
CA ARG A 46 18.71 8.02 -12.73
C ARG A 46 17.74 7.99 -11.54
N SER A 47 16.56 8.59 -11.67
CA SER A 47 15.51 8.60 -10.65
C SER A 47 15.04 7.19 -10.30
N ILE A 48 14.85 6.34 -11.33
CA ILE A 48 14.49 4.93 -11.14
C ILE A 48 15.58 4.19 -10.36
N LYS A 49 16.86 4.38 -10.72
CA LYS A 49 18.01 3.78 -10.02
C LYS A 49 18.09 4.21 -8.56
N LEU A 50 17.99 5.51 -8.29
CA LEU A 50 18.03 6.04 -6.92
C LEU A 50 16.90 5.49 -6.05
N SER A 51 15.69 5.42 -6.60
CA SER A 51 14.54 4.81 -5.92
C SER A 51 14.77 3.33 -5.60
N ALA A 52 15.38 2.58 -6.53
CA ALA A 52 15.72 1.17 -6.31
C ALA A 52 16.79 0.99 -5.21
N LEU A 53 17.86 1.79 -5.23
CA LEU A 53 18.91 1.77 -4.21
C LEU A 53 18.36 2.10 -2.81
N HIS A 54 17.49 3.11 -2.72
CA HIS A 54 16.83 3.47 -1.48
C HIS A 54 15.97 2.31 -0.93
N ARG A 55 15.19 1.63 -1.79
CA ARG A 55 14.39 0.47 -1.37
C ARG A 55 15.26 -0.67 -0.81
N LEU A 56 16.41 -0.93 -1.43
CA LEU A 56 17.35 -1.95 -0.94
C LEU A 56 17.92 -1.58 0.43
N ARG A 57 18.37 -0.33 0.58
CA ARG A 57 18.88 0.18 1.86
C ARG A 57 17.85 0.07 2.97
N VAL A 58 16.62 0.54 2.74
CA VAL A 58 15.54 0.48 3.75
C VAL A 58 15.20 -0.97 4.11
N LYS A 59 15.24 -1.89 3.13
CA LYS A 59 15.02 -3.31 3.41
C LYS A 59 16.08 -3.87 4.36
N GLN A 60 17.35 -3.53 4.15
CA GLN A 60 18.45 -3.91 5.03
C GLN A 60 18.28 -3.30 6.43
N GLU A 61 17.95 -2.01 6.53
CA GLU A 61 17.72 -1.35 7.81
C GLU A 61 16.58 -2.00 8.61
N ILE A 62 15.50 -2.41 7.93
CA ILE A 62 14.37 -3.11 8.58
C ILE A 62 14.81 -4.50 9.07
N GLU A 63 15.59 -5.23 8.28
CA GLU A 63 16.11 -6.56 8.64
C GLU A 63 17.03 -6.49 9.86
N GLU A 64 17.90 -5.47 9.92
CA GLU A 64 18.73 -5.22 11.10
C GLU A 64 17.91 -4.86 12.33
N LYS A 65 16.89 -4.01 12.19
CA LYS A 65 16.00 -3.65 13.31
C LYS A 65 15.26 -4.86 13.85
N LYS A 66 14.79 -5.75 12.97
CA LYS A 66 14.20 -7.03 13.34
C LYS A 66 15.19 -7.91 14.12
N ARG A 67 16.43 -8.02 13.63
CA ARG A 67 17.48 -8.76 14.34
C ARG A 67 17.78 -8.19 15.73
N LYS A 68 17.69 -6.87 15.88
CA LYS A 68 17.91 -6.15 17.15
C LYS A 68 16.68 -6.12 18.07
N GLY A 69 15.53 -6.65 17.65
CA GLY A 69 14.30 -6.65 18.44
C GLY A 69 13.65 -5.27 18.61
N LEU A 70 13.99 -4.30 17.75
CA LEU A 70 13.43 -2.95 17.78
C LEU A 70 12.05 -2.88 17.08
N ILE A 71 11.75 -3.85 16.20
CA ILE A 71 10.49 -4.08 15.47
C ILE A 71 10.36 -5.59 15.26
#